data_AF-A0A963EQA0-F1
#
_entry.id   AF-A0A963EQA0-F1
#
_cell.length_a   1.000
_cell.length_b   1.000
_cell.length_c   1.000
_cell.angle_alpha   90.00
_cell.angle_beta   90.00
_cell.angle_gamma   90.00
#
_symmetry.space_group_name_H-M   'P 1'
#
loop_
_entity.id
_entity.type
_entity.pdbx_description
1 polymer ?
#
loop_
_entity_poly.entity_id
_entity_poly.type
_entity_poly.pdbx_seq_one_letter_code
_entity_poly.pdbx_strand_id
1 'polypeptide(L)'
;MSVGNRLHVDPDEPWVRAVSALLEPGSVSSLPWPLKALFVCQKEKLLYAPITKCACTSIKQLMVELSDIEHKELVLEQGVHRVTDAFITGAKLKDYDADTVQAIIEGDEYYKFAVVRDPVRRIVSAYTEMFFLNRLNEGNLVHILGPVRDITRRSEPDLHAGVTFRSFVEYLTESEPSRLDPHWVPQHLVLRGVNRYDAVFSMDNLSDLVSKLSEITGKDIQLSRQNIGVSNVAADVKQPGRLVDVVPCELDSINDISAEDFMAPDLVAALERYYQEDAVIYRDAQSGLEDYAHSVVLPSIAGDTDAPLRGANQIARFVNLYSKGFFALDEDGNGSISVSVVNTSAYALDFTTLSACAFIVEFKDIEGSVLGPPVTHALAPEIIRAHGMQMANVDLFLEPALIKQASTATLSLRFHREFYVEDIVPLHVALATRVEPSG
;
A
#
# COMPACT_ATOMS: atom_id res chain seq x y z
N MET A 1 2.28 16.76 -3.24
CA MET A 1 2.30 16.68 -1.76
C MET A 1 2.23 15.20 -1.39
N SER A 2 3.28 14.62 -0.80
CA SER A 2 3.25 13.20 -0.40
C SER A 2 2.41 13.06 0.86
N VAL A 3 1.37 12.23 0.80
CA VAL A 3 0.55 11.85 1.96
C VAL A 3 1.43 11.01 2.88
N GLY A 4 2.14 11.67 3.78
CA GLY A 4 2.75 11.03 4.93
C GLY A 4 1.63 10.42 5.74
N ASN A 5 1.72 9.11 5.97
CA ASN A 5 0.78 8.26 6.68
C ASN A 5 0.69 8.59 8.18
N ARG A 6 0.45 9.86 8.53
CA ARG A 6 -0.25 10.16 9.78
C ARG A 6 -1.71 9.93 9.46
N LEU A 7 -2.33 8.96 10.12
CA LEU A 7 -3.71 9.18 10.54
C LEU A 7 -3.64 10.44 11.41
N HIS A 8 -3.84 11.60 10.79
CA HIS A 8 -4.06 12.86 11.49
C HIS A 8 -5.44 12.71 12.13
N VAL A 9 -5.49 11.94 13.22
CA VAL A 9 -6.68 11.87 14.03
C VAL A 9 -6.71 13.13 14.86
N ASP A 10 -7.80 13.88 14.77
CA ASP A 10 -7.95 15.09 15.54
C ASP A 10 -7.94 14.73 17.05
N PRO A 11 -6.96 15.22 17.84
CA PRO A 11 -6.91 14.92 19.28
C PRO A 11 -8.14 15.41 20.04
N ASP A 12 -8.95 16.29 19.45
CA ASP A 12 -10.18 16.80 20.04
C ASP A 12 -11.40 15.92 19.77
N GLU A 13 -11.31 14.92 18.89
CA GLU A 13 -12.42 13.99 18.65
C GLU A 13 -12.73 13.18 19.93
N PRO A 14 -14.02 13.04 20.32
CA PRO A 14 -14.41 12.39 21.57
C PRO A 14 -13.87 10.96 21.73
N TRP A 15 -13.86 10.18 20.64
CA TRP A 15 -13.34 8.80 20.68
C TRP A 15 -11.82 8.77 20.86
N VAL A 16 -11.09 9.73 20.27
CA VAL A 16 -9.63 9.85 20.41
C VAL A 16 -9.26 10.17 21.84
N ARG A 17 -9.99 11.08 22.49
CA ARG A 17 -9.80 11.41 23.91
C ARG A 17 -10.07 10.22 24.81
N ALA A 18 -11.13 9.46 24.52
CA ALA A 18 -11.47 8.26 25.28
C ALA A 18 -10.36 7.18 25.17
N VAL A 19 -9.79 7.00 23.97
CA VAL A 19 -8.75 6.00 23.72
C VAL A 19 -7.38 6.44 24.21
N SER A 20 -6.98 7.69 23.98
CA SER A 20 -5.67 8.24 24.36
C SER A 20 -5.45 8.31 25.88
N ALA A 21 -6.51 8.16 26.68
CA ALA A 21 -6.40 8.04 28.13
C ALA A 21 -5.85 6.68 28.59
N LEU A 22 -5.92 5.67 27.73
CA LEU A 22 -5.62 4.27 28.06
C LEU A 22 -4.60 3.63 27.13
N LEU A 23 -4.51 4.08 25.88
CA LEU A 23 -3.63 3.53 24.86
C LEU A 23 -2.68 4.59 24.32
N GLU A 24 -1.44 4.19 24.08
CA GLU A 24 -0.43 5.06 23.47
C GLU A 24 -0.73 5.28 21.98
N PRO A 25 -0.65 6.53 21.48
CA PRO A 25 -0.73 6.78 20.06
C PRO A 25 0.33 5.98 19.30
N GLY A 26 -0.05 5.44 18.14
CA GLY A 26 0.85 4.72 17.27
C GLY A 26 2.02 5.62 16.88
N SER A 27 3.25 5.20 17.18
CA SER A 27 4.42 5.80 16.56
C SER A 27 4.39 5.51 15.04
N VAL A 28 5.14 6.29 14.26
CA VAL A 28 5.35 5.94 12.84
C VAL A 28 6.16 4.66 12.81
N SER A 29 5.48 3.52 12.75
CA SER A 29 6.11 2.22 12.54
C SER A 29 6.90 2.29 11.23
N SER A 30 8.19 1.96 11.30
CA SER A 30 9.06 1.83 10.12
C SER A 30 8.67 0.64 9.24
N LEU A 31 7.77 -0.22 9.72
CA LEU A 31 7.35 -1.41 9.03
C LEU A 31 6.57 -1.02 7.75
N PRO A 32 6.96 -1.52 6.57
CA PRO A 32 6.30 -1.14 5.32
C PRO A 32 4.92 -1.78 5.22
N TRP A 33 4.11 -1.27 4.29
CA TRP A 33 2.94 -2.01 3.81
C TRP A 33 3.42 -3.21 2.95
N PRO A 34 2.78 -4.39 3.04
CA PRO A 34 1.56 -4.69 3.80
C PRO A 34 1.80 -5.14 5.25
N LEU A 35 3.04 -5.40 5.66
CA LEU A 35 3.39 -5.93 6.99
C LEU A 35 2.76 -5.14 8.15
N LYS A 36 2.79 -3.81 8.10
CA LYS A 36 2.16 -2.95 9.14
C LYS A 36 0.64 -3.10 9.27
N ALA A 37 -0.01 -3.67 8.26
CA ALA A 37 -1.45 -3.89 8.23
C ALA A 37 -1.85 -5.25 8.82
N LEU A 38 -0.93 -6.22 8.91
CA LEU A 38 -1.20 -7.57 9.38
C LEU A 38 -1.64 -7.58 10.85
N PHE A 39 -2.67 -8.36 11.15
CA PHE A 39 -3.21 -8.53 12.49
C PHE A 39 -2.56 -9.73 13.16
N VAL A 40 -2.24 -9.59 14.44
CA VAL A 40 -1.63 -10.65 15.24
C VAL A 40 -2.48 -10.92 16.48
N CYS A 41 -2.65 -12.21 16.79
CA CYS A 41 -3.17 -12.67 18.07
C CYS A 41 -2.07 -13.51 18.72
N GLN A 42 -1.39 -12.93 19.71
CA GLN A 42 -0.28 -13.59 20.41
C GLN A 42 -0.74 -14.85 21.16
N LYS A 43 -1.87 -14.75 21.87
CA LYS A 43 -2.43 -15.82 22.69
C LYS A 43 -2.72 -17.10 21.92
N GLU A 44 -3.40 -16.98 20.78
CA GLU A 44 -3.81 -18.12 19.94
C GLU A 44 -2.81 -18.40 18.81
N LYS A 45 -1.70 -17.66 18.77
CA LYS A 45 -0.67 -17.72 17.71
C LYS A 45 -1.27 -17.64 16.31
N LEU A 46 -2.00 -16.57 16.03
CA LEU A 46 -2.61 -16.32 14.71
C LEU A 46 -1.99 -15.09 14.05
N LEU A 47 -1.74 -15.17 12.75
CA LEU A 47 -1.40 -14.03 11.89
C LEU A 47 -2.42 -13.94 10.76
N TYR A 48 -3.09 -12.79 10.64
CA TYR A 48 -4.12 -12.55 9.63
C TYR A 48 -3.70 -11.42 8.69
N ALA A 49 -3.78 -11.68 7.38
CA ALA A 49 -3.62 -10.64 6.36
C ALA A 49 -4.98 -10.03 5.96
N PRO A 50 -5.27 -8.78 6.40
CA PRO A 50 -6.59 -8.20 6.16
C PRO A 50 -6.73 -7.65 4.76
N ILE A 51 -7.37 -8.42 3.88
CA ILE A 51 -7.76 -7.97 2.55
C ILE A 51 -9.11 -7.25 2.65
N THR A 52 -9.15 -5.99 2.21
CA THR A 52 -10.37 -5.17 2.22
C THR A 52 -11.49 -5.83 1.40
N LYS A 53 -12.73 -5.65 1.87
CA LYS A 53 -13.96 -6.19 1.26
C LYS A 53 -14.05 -7.73 1.19
N CYS A 54 -13.20 -8.44 1.95
CA CYS A 54 -13.19 -9.90 2.12
C CYS A 54 -13.54 -10.30 3.57
N ALA A 55 -14.66 -9.79 4.10
CA ALA A 55 -15.06 -9.94 5.51
C ALA A 55 -14.04 -9.44 6.56
N CYS A 56 -13.13 -8.55 6.16
CA CYS A 56 -12.00 -8.14 7.00
C CYS A 56 -12.39 -7.48 8.32
N THR A 57 -13.50 -6.74 8.38
CA THR A 57 -13.95 -6.11 9.64
C THR A 57 -14.30 -7.16 10.67
N SER A 58 -15.12 -8.16 10.30
CA SER A 58 -15.54 -9.24 11.19
C SER A 58 -14.37 -10.07 11.67
N ILE A 59 -13.41 -10.36 10.78
CA ILE A 59 -12.22 -11.15 11.14
C ILE A 59 -11.28 -10.34 12.04
N LYS A 60 -11.09 -9.03 11.80
CA LYS A 60 -10.30 -8.18 12.70
C LYS A 60 -10.93 -8.10 14.10
N GLN A 61 -12.26 -8.01 14.20
CA GLN A 61 -12.95 -8.07 15.48
C GLN A 61 -12.70 -9.40 16.18
N LEU A 62 -12.84 -10.53 15.45
CA LEU A 62 -12.53 -11.85 15.97
C LEU A 62 -11.07 -11.97 16.47
N MET A 63 -10.10 -11.44 15.72
CA MET A 63 -8.68 -11.43 16.12
C MET A 63 -8.48 -10.72 17.46
N VAL A 64 -9.19 -9.61 17.69
CA VAL A 64 -9.16 -8.87 18.97
C VAL A 64 -9.94 -9.59 20.07
N GLU A 65 -11.07 -10.23 19.76
CA GLU A 65 -11.85 -11.00 20.74
C GLU A 65 -11.06 -12.19 21.29
N LEU A 66 -10.32 -12.87 20.40
CA LEU A 66 -9.48 -14.02 20.71
C LEU A 66 -8.21 -13.64 21.47
N SER A 67 -7.73 -12.41 21.34
CA SER A 67 -6.50 -11.96 21.98
C SER A 67 -6.68 -11.65 23.47
N ASP A 68 -5.54 -11.45 24.12
CA ASP A 68 -5.37 -10.99 25.50
C ASP A 68 -4.85 -9.55 25.58
N ILE A 69 -5.02 -8.77 24.50
CA ILE A 69 -4.60 -7.36 24.51
C ILE A 69 -5.36 -6.57 25.57
N GLU A 70 -4.67 -5.62 26.19
CA GLU A 70 -5.28 -4.72 27.16
C GLU A 70 -6.36 -3.85 26.49
N HIS A 71 -7.44 -3.58 27.22
CA HIS A 71 -8.54 -2.74 26.76
C HIS A 71 -9.21 -3.19 25.46
N LYS A 72 -9.24 -4.51 25.17
CA LYS A 72 -9.87 -5.02 23.95
C LYS A 72 -11.34 -4.62 23.78
N GLU A 73 -12.10 -4.49 24.87
CA GLU A 73 -13.49 -4.03 24.84
C GLU A 73 -13.57 -2.61 24.27
N LEU A 74 -12.66 -1.71 24.66
CA LEU A 74 -12.56 -0.37 24.12
C LEU A 74 -12.22 -0.38 22.62
N VAL A 75 -11.28 -1.24 22.20
CA VAL A 75 -10.92 -1.42 20.78
C VAL A 75 -12.13 -1.84 19.94
N LEU A 76 -12.95 -2.76 20.47
CA LEU A 76 -14.15 -3.25 19.80
C LEU A 76 -15.27 -2.21 19.76
N GLU A 77 -15.53 -1.51 20.88
CA GLU A 77 -16.57 -0.49 21.02
C GLU A 77 -16.29 0.77 20.19
N GLN A 78 -15.05 1.26 20.23
CA GLN A 78 -14.64 2.46 19.48
C GLN A 78 -14.33 2.15 18.02
N GLY A 79 -14.28 0.88 17.62
CA GLY A 79 -14.12 0.43 16.24
C GLY A 79 -12.71 -0.06 15.93
N VAL A 80 -12.62 -1.36 15.63
CA VAL A 80 -11.34 -2.06 15.49
C VAL A 80 -10.37 -1.40 14.50
N HIS A 81 -10.84 -0.93 13.34
CA HIS A 81 -9.96 -0.33 12.33
C HIS A 81 -9.32 0.96 12.82
N ARG A 82 -10.15 1.92 13.27
CA ARG A 82 -9.67 3.25 13.67
C ARG A 82 -8.74 3.18 14.88
N VAL A 83 -9.04 2.33 15.85
CA VAL A 83 -8.23 2.19 17.07
C VAL A 83 -6.91 1.50 16.76
N THR A 84 -6.93 0.33 16.09
CA THR A 84 -5.71 -0.42 15.81
C THR A 84 -4.79 0.25 14.78
N ASP A 85 -5.33 1.10 13.90
CA ASP A 85 -4.50 1.87 12.98
C ASP A 85 -3.87 3.11 13.63
N ALA A 86 -4.57 3.75 14.58
CA ALA A 86 -4.12 4.99 15.23
C ALA A 86 -3.32 4.79 16.53
N PHE A 87 -3.50 3.66 17.23
CA PHE A 87 -2.90 3.40 18.55
C PHE A 87 -2.05 2.13 18.55
N ILE A 88 -1.15 2.02 19.53
CA ILE A 88 -0.44 0.78 19.85
C ILE A 88 -1.38 -0.09 20.69
N THR A 89 -1.80 -1.22 20.13
CA THR A 89 -2.81 -2.10 20.74
C THR A 89 -2.28 -3.49 21.02
N GLY A 90 -1.17 -3.89 20.39
CA GLY A 90 -0.72 -5.28 20.33
C GLY A 90 -1.52 -6.14 19.36
N ALA A 91 -2.48 -5.58 18.62
CA ALA A 91 -3.29 -6.33 17.66
C ALA A 91 -2.68 -6.40 16.25
N LYS A 92 -1.59 -5.67 15.97
CA LYS A 92 -0.97 -5.58 14.64
C LYS A 92 0.54 -5.71 14.71
N LEU A 93 1.16 -6.21 13.64
CA LEU A 93 2.63 -6.34 13.58
C LEU A 93 3.37 -5.02 13.78
N LYS A 94 2.76 -3.89 13.38
CA LYS A 94 3.35 -2.56 13.56
C LYS A 94 3.60 -2.18 15.03
N ASP A 95 2.96 -2.89 15.96
CA ASP A 95 3.04 -2.65 17.41
C ASP A 95 4.22 -3.41 18.06
N TYR A 96 4.98 -4.19 17.28
CA TYR A 96 6.10 -5.00 17.74
C TYR A 96 7.44 -4.54 17.15
N ASP A 97 8.53 -4.88 17.83
CA ASP A 97 9.89 -4.66 17.33
C ASP A 97 10.22 -5.58 16.13
N ALA A 98 11.31 -5.26 15.43
CA ALA A 98 11.68 -5.94 14.19
C ALA A 98 12.00 -7.44 14.38
N ASP A 99 12.64 -7.83 15.49
CA ASP A 99 13.01 -9.22 15.76
C ASP A 99 11.76 -10.05 16.01
N THR A 100 10.82 -9.51 16.81
CA THR A 100 9.52 -10.13 17.04
C THR A 100 8.73 -10.26 15.74
N VAL A 101 8.67 -9.20 14.92
CA VAL A 101 7.99 -9.24 13.62
C VAL A 101 8.57 -10.35 12.75
N GLN A 102 9.90 -10.43 12.64
CA GLN A 102 10.57 -11.43 11.83
C GLN A 102 10.23 -12.85 12.30
N ALA A 103 10.32 -13.12 13.60
CA ALA A 103 10.00 -14.42 14.18
C ALA A 103 8.56 -14.86 13.83
N ILE A 104 7.61 -13.92 13.83
CA ILE A 104 6.21 -14.18 13.49
C ILE A 104 6.04 -14.46 11.99
N ILE A 105 6.64 -13.64 11.12
CA ILE A 105 6.43 -13.78 9.67
C ILE A 105 7.21 -14.95 9.07
N GLU A 106 8.37 -15.33 9.63
CA GLU A 106 9.22 -16.40 9.11
C GLU A 106 8.96 -17.74 9.81
N GLY A 107 8.67 -17.73 11.11
CA GLY A 107 8.53 -18.94 11.91
C GLY A 107 7.21 -19.68 11.70
N ASP A 108 7.18 -20.95 12.11
CA ASP A 108 6.01 -21.84 12.02
C ASP A 108 5.15 -21.84 13.30
N GLU A 109 5.44 -20.95 14.26
CA GLU A 109 4.66 -20.87 15.51
C GLU A 109 3.25 -20.34 15.31
N TYR A 110 3.04 -19.50 14.29
CA TYR A 110 1.77 -18.84 14.03
C TYR A 110 1.05 -19.54 12.88
N TYR A 111 -0.25 -19.74 13.04
CA TYR A 111 -1.13 -20.06 11.93
C TYR A 111 -1.41 -18.79 11.12
N LYS A 112 -0.86 -18.73 9.91
CA LYS A 112 -0.88 -17.57 9.02
C LYS A 112 -1.97 -17.78 7.97
N PHE A 113 -2.95 -16.88 7.94
CA PHE A 113 -4.07 -17.03 7.01
C PHE A 113 -4.54 -15.71 6.40
N ALA A 114 -5.30 -15.84 5.31
CA ALA A 114 -5.99 -14.74 4.65
C ALA A 114 -7.34 -15.19 4.12
N VAL A 115 -8.19 -14.21 3.76
CA VAL A 115 -9.43 -14.44 3.03
C VAL A 115 -9.42 -13.61 1.76
N VAL A 116 -9.64 -14.25 0.63
CA VAL A 116 -9.74 -13.63 -0.70
C VAL A 116 -11.18 -13.71 -1.21
N ARG A 117 -11.52 -12.82 -2.15
CA ARG A 117 -12.80 -12.79 -2.84
C ARG A 117 -12.58 -12.76 -4.36
N ASP A 118 -13.60 -13.15 -5.13
CA ASP A 118 -13.67 -12.84 -6.55
C ASP A 118 -13.27 -11.36 -6.79
N PRO A 119 -12.20 -11.09 -7.57
CA PRO A 119 -11.65 -9.75 -7.67
C PRO A 119 -12.65 -8.76 -8.26
N VAL A 120 -13.51 -9.18 -9.20
CA VAL A 120 -14.51 -8.30 -9.81
C VAL A 120 -15.57 -7.88 -8.79
N ARG A 121 -16.18 -8.84 -8.08
CA ARG A 121 -17.14 -8.56 -7.00
C ARG A 121 -16.52 -7.77 -5.86
N ARG A 122 -15.21 -7.95 -5.59
CA ARG A 122 -14.47 -7.14 -4.60
C ARG A 122 -14.39 -5.68 -5.03
N ILE A 123 -14.10 -5.40 -6.30
CA ILE A 123 -14.05 -4.04 -6.85
C ILE A 123 -15.44 -3.40 -6.90
N VAL A 124 -16.49 -4.13 -7.28
CA VAL A 124 -17.88 -3.64 -7.19
C VAL A 124 -18.21 -3.27 -5.74
N SER A 125 -17.88 -4.15 -4.78
CA SER A 125 -18.09 -3.86 -3.35
C SER A 125 -17.32 -2.62 -2.88
N ALA A 126 -16.09 -2.42 -3.33
CA ALA A 126 -15.29 -1.24 -3.00
C ALA A 126 -15.91 0.04 -3.59
N TYR A 127 -16.30 0.00 -4.87
CA TYR A 127 -16.96 1.13 -5.52
C TYR A 127 -18.27 1.50 -4.82
N THR A 128 -19.16 0.53 -4.60
CA THR A 128 -20.47 0.79 -3.99
C THR A 128 -20.32 1.40 -2.61
N GLU A 129 -19.43 0.88 -1.77
CA GLU A 129 -19.25 1.42 -0.42
C GLU A 129 -18.62 2.82 -0.43
N MET A 130 -17.57 3.03 -1.23
CA MET A 130 -16.72 4.22 -1.15
C MET A 130 -17.21 5.37 -2.03
N PHE A 131 -17.60 5.08 -3.28
CA PHE A 131 -17.94 6.09 -4.30
C PHE A 131 -19.45 6.28 -4.48
N PHE A 132 -20.27 5.36 -3.98
CA PHE A 132 -21.73 5.50 -4.02
C PHE A 132 -22.32 5.78 -2.63
N LEU A 133 -22.37 4.79 -1.74
CA LEU A 133 -23.11 4.88 -0.48
C LEU A 133 -22.52 5.89 0.51
N ASN A 134 -21.19 5.97 0.60
CA ASN A 134 -20.51 6.80 1.58
C ASN A 134 -19.60 7.84 0.92
N ARG A 135 -19.96 8.31 -0.27
CA ARG A 135 -19.16 9.27 -1.07
C ARG A 135 -19.01 10.66 -0.41
N LEU A 136 -19.94 11.02 0.47
CA LEU A 136 -19.92 12.27 1.23
C LEU A 136 -19.42 12.08 2.67
N ASN A 137 -19.03 10.86 3.05
CA ASN A 137 -18.49 10.61 4.38
C ASN A 137 -17.05 11.16 4.46
N GLU A 138 -16.80 12.06 5.42
CA GLU A 138 -15.50 12.72 5.59
C GLU A 138 -14.33 11.73 5.74
N GLY A 139 -14.54 10.64 6.48
CA GLY A 139 -13.55 9.58 6.66
C GLY A 139 -13.19 8.84 5.37
N ASN A 140 -14.08 8.83 4.37
CA ASN A 140 -13.81 8.21 3.07
C ASN A 140 -13.12 9.15 2.08
N LEU A 141 -13.16 10.48 2.30
CA LEU A 141 -12.59 11.45 1.38
C LEU A 141 -11.09 11.28 1.19
N VAL A 142 -10.38 10.84 2.24
CA VAL A 142 -8.94 10.54 2.15
C VAL A 142 -8.62 9.47 1.11
N HIS A 143 -9.55 8.55 0.85
CA HIS A 143 -9.40 7.46 -0.11
C HIS A 143 -9.87 7.87 -1.51
N ILE A 144 -11.02 8.54 -1.62
CA ILE A 144 -11.66 8.74 -2.93
C ILE A 144 -11.28 10.06 -3.62
N LEU A 145 -10.82 11.08 -2.89
CA LEU A 145 -10.63 12.41 -3.47
C LEU A 145 -9.55 12.44 -4.55
N GLY A 146 -8.44 11.70 -4.36
CA GLY A 146 -7.40 11.55 -5.38
C GLY A 146 -7.95 10.96 -6.69
N PRO A 147 -8.50 9.73 -6.67
CA PRO A 147 -9.14 9.12 -7.83
C PRO A 147 -10.21 9.99 -8.49
N VAL A 148 -11.09 10.63 -7.71
CA VAL A 148 -12.14 11.49 -8.29
C VAL A 148 -11.53 12.70 -9.01
N ARG A 149 -10.48 13.32 -8.46
CA ARG A 149 -9.78 14.44 -9.12
C ARG A 149 -9.11 14.00 -10.42
N ASP A 150 -8.48 12.83 -10.41
CA ASP A 150 -7.79 12.29 -11.58
C ASP A 150 -8.79 11.96 -12.71
N ILE A 151 -9.90 11.29 -12.37
CA ILE A 151 -10.98 10.93 -13.30
C ILE A 151 -11.65 12.18 -13.88
N THR A 152 -12.05 13.12 -13.02
CA THR A 152 -12.81 14.31 -13.46
C THR A 152 -11.92 15.41 -14.04
N ARG A 153 -10.60 15.34 -13.82
CA ARG A 153 -9.61 16.37 -14.14
C ARG A 153 -9.95 17.73 -13.52
N ARG A 154 -10.45 17.71 -12.28
CA ARG A 154 -10.84 18.92 -11.52
C ARG A 154 -10.13 18.95 -10.17
N SER A 155 -9.64 20.12 -9.76
CA SER A 155 -9.08 20.33 -8.42
C SER A 155 -10.14 20.27 -7.32
N GLU A 156 -11.35 20.73 -7.62
CA GLU A 156 -12.53 20.74 -6.75
C GLU A 156 -13.67 19.96 -7.43
N PRO A 157 -13.66 18.63 -7.36
CA PRO A 157 -14.69 17.82 -8.00
C PRO A 157 -16.01 17.84 -7.23
N ASP A 158 -17.11 17.64 -7.95
CA ASP A 158 -18.43 17.46 -7.35
C ASP A 158 -18.55 16.03 -6.81
N LEU A 159 -18.37 15.88 -5.49
CA LEU A 159 -18.46 14.60 -4.79
C LEU A 159 -19.90 14.08 -4.69
N HIS A 160 -20.91 14.96 -4.80
CA HIS A 160 -22.30 14.53 -4.82
C HIS A 160 -22.60 13.81 -6.13
N ALA A 161 -22.19 14.39 -7.26
CA ALA A 161 -22.25 13.72 -8.57
C ALA A 161 -21.40 12.45 -8.58
N GLY A 162 -20.17 12.51 -8.05
CA GLY A 162 -19.25 11.39 -7.97
C GLY A 162 -18.69 10.97 -9.33
N VAL A 163 -18.22 9.72 -9.43
CA VAL A 163 -17.71 9.12 -10.67
C VAL A 163 -18.45 7.82 -10.94
N THR A 164 -18.69 7.51 -12.22
CA THR A 164 -19.37 6.26 -12.63
C THR A 164 -18.46 5.05 -12.39
N PHE A 165 -19.05 3.85 -12.35
CA PHE A 165 -18.27 2.63 -12.21
C PHE A 165 -17.32 2.41 -13.39
N ARG A 166 -17.77 2.72 -14.62
CA ARG A 166 -16.93 2.65 -15.82
C ARG A 166 -15.67 3.50 -15.67
N SER A 167 -15.81 4.78 -15.34
CA SER A 167 -14.65 5.67 -15.20
C SER A 167 -13.73 5.26 -14.04
N PHE A 168 -14.30 4.68 -12.98
CA PHE A 168 -13.50 4.09 -11.91
C PHE A 168 -12.69 2.87 -12.40
N VAL A 169 -13.28 1.96 -13.17
CA VAL A 169 -12.56 0.81 -13.75
C VAL A 169 -11.47 1.27 -14.71
N GLU A 170 -11.75 2.23 -15.59
CA GLU A 170 -10.75 2.81 -16.50
C GLU A 170 -9.55 3.35 -15.71
N TYR A 171 -9.80 4.17 -14.68
CA TYR A 171 -8.78 4.67 -13.76
C TYR A 171 -7.95 3.55 -13.12
N LEU A 172 -8.60 2.48 -12.62
CA LEU A 172 -7.89 1.35 -12.02
C LEU A 172 -6.96 0.67 -13.02
N THR A 173 -7.47 0.38 -14.22
CA THR A 173 -6.72 -0.39 -15.23
C THR A 173 -5.57 0.37 -15.86
N GLU A 174 -5.56 1.70 -15.76
CA GLU A 174 -4.45 2.58 -16.18
C GLU A 174 -3.47 2.88 -15.04
N SER A 175 -3.82 2.54 -13.80
CA SER A 175 -3.01 2.82 -12.62
C SER A 175 -2.00 1.71 -12.34
N GLU A 176 -0.83 2.10 -11.83
CA GLU A 176 0.18 1.18 -11.31
C GLU A 176 -0.35 0.46 -10.05
N PRO A 177 -0.45 -0.90 -10.05
CA PRO A 177 -1.09 -1.64 -8.96
C PRO A 177 -0.56 -1.36 -7.56
N SER A 178 0.76 -1.15 -7.44
CA SER A 178 1.43 -0.89 -6.16
C SER A 178 1.11 0.48 -5.55
N ARG A 179 0.49 1.39 -6.33
CA ARG A 179 0.12 2.75 -5.91
C ARG A 179 -1.36 2.91 -5.59
N LEU A 180 -2.14 1.85 -5.77
CA LEU A 180 -3.57 1.86 -5.50
C LEU A 180 -3.87 1.93 -3.99
N ASP A 181 -5.04 2.47 -3.67
CA ASP A 181 -5.53 2.51 -2.30
C ASP A 181 -5.75 1.10 -1.74
N PRO A 182 -5.51 0.85 -0.44
CA PRO A 182 -5.75 -0.44 0.20
C PRO A 182 -7.15 -1.04 -0.01
N HIS A 183 -8.16 -0.24 -0.35
CA HIS A 183 -9.52 -0.72 -0.64
C HIS A 183 -9.68 -1.44 -1.99
N TRP A 184 -8.80 -1.16 -2.96
CA TRP A 184 -8.86 -1.72 -4.32
C TRP A 184 -7.51 -2.16 -4.88
N VAL A 185 -6.42 -2.07 -4.10
CA VAL A 185 -5.15 -2.73 -4.40
C VAL A 185 -5.36 -4.23 -4.66
N PRO A 186 -4.62 -4.87 -5.57
CA PRO A 186 -4.71 -6.31 -5.76
C PRO A 186 -4.43 -7.10 -4.48
N GLN A 187 -5.19 -8.15 -4.28
CA GLN A 187 -5.16 -9.03 -3.11
C GLN A 187 -3.81 -9.71 -2.98
N HIS A 188 -3.23 -10.16 -4.10
CA HIS A 188 -1.91 -10.80 -4.09
C HIS A 188 -0.82 -9.87 -3.54
N LEU A 189 -0.95 -8.54 -3.67
CA LEU A 189 0.00 -7.57 -3.09
C LEU A 189 -0.11 -7.48 -1.57
N VAL A 190 -1.31 -7.67 -1.02
CA VAL A 190 -1.52 -7.70 0.45
C VAL A 190 -0.87 -8.94 1.07
N LEU A 191 -0.84 -10.05 0.32
CA LEU A 191 -0.23 -11.30 0.74
C LEU A 191 1.30 -11.29 0.60
N ARG A 192 1.88 -10.30 -0.09
CA ARG A 192 3.35 -10.18 -0.18
C ARG A 192 3.94 -9.84 1.19
N GLY A 193 5.11 -10.39 1.51
CA GLY A 193 5.86 -10.05 2.72
C GLY A 193 5.72 -11.06 3.86
N VAL A 194 4.83 -12.05 3.76
CA VAL A 194 4.88 -13.25 4.59
C VAL A 194 5.40 -14.39 3.73
N ASN A 195 6.36 -15.17 4.24
CA ASN A 195 7.02 -16.23 3.47
C ASN A 195 6.04 -17.31 2.99
N ARG A 196 5.06 -17.62 3.83
CA ARG A 196 4.14 -18.74 3.70
C ARG A 196 2.86 -18.45 4.48
N TYR A 197 1.72 -18.67 3.85
CA TYR A 197 0.43 -18.77 4.54
C TYR A 197 0.05 -20.24 4.67
N ASP A 198 -0.36 -20.65 5.86
CA ASP A 198 -0.86 -22.02 6.09
C ASP A 198 -2.14 -22.28 5.31
N ALA A 199 -3.01 -21.27 5.18
CA ALA A 199 -4.18 -21.34 4.31
C ALA A 199 -4.65 -19.97 3.80
N VAL A 200 -5.22 -19.97 2.59
CA VAL A 200 -5.96 -18.86 2.02
C VAL A 200 -7.38 -19.31 1.74
N PHE A 201 -8.34 -18.70 2.43
CA PHE A 201 -9.75 -19.07 2.33
C PHE A 201 -10.49 -18.19 1.31
N SER A 202 -11.55 -18.74 0.71
CA SER A 202 -12.48 -17.97 -0.11
C SER A 202 -13.57 -17.33 0.74
N MET A 203 -13.96 -16.09 0.41
CA MET A 203 -15.10 -15.41 1.00
C MET A 203 -16.42 -16.19 0.80
N ASP A 204 -16.52 -17.00 -0.25
CA ASP A 204 -17.73 -17.80 -0.50
C ASP A 204 -17.83 -19.00 0.44
N ASN A 205 -16.74 -19.40 1.10
CA ASN A 205 -16.70 -20.54 1.99
C ASN A 205 -16.02 -20.21 3.34
N LEU A 206 -16.54 -19.18 4.03
CA LEU A 206 -16.04 -18.78 5.36
C LEU A 206 -16.25 -19.86 6.44
N SER A 207 -17.09 -20.87 6.21
CA SER A 207 -17.26 -22.00 7.14
C SER A 207 -15.97 -22.78 7.36
N ASP A 208 -15.13 -22.92 6.33
CA ASP A 208 -13.84 -23.61 6.44
C ASP A 208 -12.90 -22.85 7.37
N LEU A 209 -12.84 -21.52 7.21
CA LEU A 209 -12.09 -20.65 8.12
C LEU A 209 -12.60 -20.81 9.57
N VAL A 210 -13.91 -20.74 9.76
CA VAL A 210 -14.53 -20.85 11.09
C VAL A 210 -14.19 -22.20 11.73
N SER A 211 -14.36 -23.31 10.99
CA SER A 211 -14.01 -24.64 11.48
C SER A 211 -12.52 -24.75 11.83
N LYS A 212 -11.64 -24.18 11.00
CA LYS A 212 -10.20 -24.22 11.24
C LYS A 212 -9.79 -23.40 12.46
N LEU A 213 -10.33 -22.19 12.62
CA LEU A 213 -10.07 -21.38 13.81
C LEU A 213 -10.66 -21.99 15.09
N SER A 214 -11.81 -22.65 14.99
CA SER A 214 -12.38 -23.42 16.11
C SER A 214 -11.49 -24.58 16.54
N GLU A 215 -10.91 -25.31 15.58
CA GLU A 215 -9.92 -26.36 15.84
C GLU A 215 -8.69 -25.81 16.58
N ILE A 216 -8.11 -24.71 16.06
CA ILE A 216 -6.88 -24.12 16.62
C ILE A 216 -7.10 -23.57 18.03
N THR A 217 -8.20 -22.85 18.23
CA THR A 217 -8.45 -22.12 19.49
C THR A 217 -9.17 -22.97 20.54
N GLY A 218 -9.74 -24.12 20.15
CA GLY A 218 -10.61 -24.94 21.00
C GLY A 218 -11.94 -24.25 21.38
N LYS A 219 -12.35 -23.19 20.65
CA LYS A 219 -13.55 -22.39 20.91
C LYS A 219 -14.57 -22.55 19.78
N ASP A 220 -15.86 -22.37 20.10
CA ASP A 220 -16.89 -22.22 19.08
C ASP A 220 -16.81 -20.81 18.47
N ILE A 221 -16.35 -20.71 17.23
CA ILE A 221 -16.08 -19.44 16.55
C ILE A 221 -17.31 -19.03 15.75
N GLN A 222 -17.72 -17.76 15.88
CA GLN A 222 -18.82 -17.20 15.11
C GLN A 222 -18.41 -15.86 14.50
N LEU A 223 -18.65 -15.68 13.21
CA LEU A 223 -18.40 -14.40 12.53
C LEU A 223 -19.67 -13.54 12.59
N SER A 224 -19.59 -12.44 13.34
CA SER A 224 -20.70 -11.58 13.73
C SER A 224 -21.38 -10.81 12.59
N ARG A 225 -20.75 -10.71 11.40
CA ARG A 225 -21.33 -10.04 10.21
C ARG A 225 -20.87 -10.68 8.91
N GLN A 226 -21.82 -11.16 8.11
CA GLN A 226 -21.66 -11.32 6.66
C GLN A 226 -22.12 -10.00 6.03
N ASN A 227 -21.27 -9.38 5.18
CA ASN A 227 -21.49 -8.02 4.69
C ASN A 227 -22.90 -7.81 4.11
N ILE A 228 -23.60 -6.78 4.59
CA ILE A 228 -24.76 -6.14 3.95
C ILE A 228 -24.20 -5.24 2.83
N GLY A 229 -23.55 -5.85 1.84
CA GLY A 229 -23.40 -5.25 0.53
C GLY A 229 -24.63 -5.62 -0.29
N VAL A 230 -25.05 -4.71 -1.18
CA VAL A 230 -25.81 -4.97 -2.42
C VAL A 230 -26.17 -6.45 -2.57
N SER A 231 -27.44 -6.79 -2.35
CA SER A 231 -27.90 -8.15 -2.04
C SER A 231 -27.27 -9.20 -2.97
N ASN A 232 -26.66 -10.25 -2.39
CA ASN A 232 -26.19 -11.45 -3.12
C ASN A 232 -27.35 -12.25 -3.75
N VAL A 233 -28.55 -11.69 -3.81
CA VAL A 233 -29.70 -12.32 -4.44
C VAL A 233 -29.43 -12.25 -5.92
N ALA A 234 -29.21 -13.41 -6.54
CA ALA A 234 -29.38 -13.59 -7.97
C ALA A 234 -30.84 -13.26 -8.31
N ALA A 235 -31.15 -11.97 -8.39
CA ALA A 235 -32.36 -11.51 -9.06
C ALA A 235 -32.26 -11.98 -10.52
N ASP A 236 -33.38 -12.13 -11.21
CA ASP A 236 -33.40 -12.29 -12.66
C ASP A 236 -32.76 -11.04 -13.30
N VAL A 237 -31.42 -11.04 -13.42
CA VAL A 237 -30.66 -9.93 -14.00
C VAL A 237 -30.95 -9.92 -15.49
N LYS A 238 -31.90 -9.09 -15.90
CA LYS A 238 -32.30 -8.98 -17.30
C LYS A 238 -31.19 -8.43 -18.19
N GLN A 239 -30.27 -7.62 -17.64
CA GLN A 239 -29.11 -7.05 -18.34
C GLN A 239 -27.95 -6.76 -17.35
N PRO A 240 -26.83 -7.52 -17.38
CA PRO A 240 -25.68 -7.25 -16.53
C PRO A 240 -25.00 -5.93 -16.95
N GLY A 241 -24.48 -5.19 -15.97
CA GLY A 241 -23.80 -3.92 -16.23
C GLY A 241 -24.71 -2.74 -16.54
N ARG A 242 -26.02 -2.81 -16.27
CA ARG A 242 -26.97 -1.73 -16.58
C ARG A 242 -26.69 -0.39 -15.87
N LEU A 243 -25.90 -0.40 -14.79
CA LEU A 243 -25.62 0.79 -13.97
C LEU A 243 -24.19 1.32 -14.12
N VAL A 244 -23.37 0.77 -15.03
CA VAL A 244 -21.94 1.12 -15.10
C VAL A 244 -21.67 2.57 -15.50
N ASP A 245 -22.60 3.18 -16.22
CA ASP A 245 -22.53 4.56 -16.71
C ASP A 245 -23.45 5.53 -15.93
N VAL A 246 -24.12 5.05 -14.88
CA VAL A 246 -24.98 5.87 -14.03
C VAL A 246 -24.15 6.53 -12.94
N VAL A 247 -24.29 7.84 -12.77
CA VAL A 247 -23.56 8.59 -11.76
C VAL A 247 -24.09 8.30 -10.35
N PRO A 248 -23.23 8.28 -9.31
CA PRO A 248 -23.63 8.00 -7.94
C PRO A 248 -24.86 8.72 -7.40
N CYS A 249 -25.09 9.99 -7.71
CA CYS A 249 -26.30 10.69 -7.23
C CYS A 249 -27.61 10.17 -7.84
N GLU A 250 -27.57 9.63 -9.06
CA GLU A 250 -28.75 9.05 -9.71
C GLU A 250 -29.05 7.65 -9.16
N LEU A 251 -28.01 6.93 -8.71
CA LEU A 251 -28.15 5.64 -8.05
C LEU A 251 -28.94 5.73 -6.73
N ASP A 252 -28.94 6.88 -6.04
CA ASP A 252 -29.69 7.08 -4.80
C ASP A 252 -31.22 6.84 -4.97
N SER A 253 -31.74 6.97 -6.19
CA SER A 253 -33.16 6.76 -6.51
C SER A 253 -33.49 5.33 -6.94
N ILE A 254 -32.50 4.44 -7.03
CA ILE A 254 -32.66 3.07 -7.52
C ILE A 254 -32.67 2.11 -6.33
N ASN A 255 -33.79 1.41 -6.14
CA ASN A 255 -33.89 0.33 -5.16
C ASN A 255 -33.33 -0.98 -5.74
N ASP A 256 -32.98 -1.91 -4.86
CA ASP A 256 -32.59 -3.29 -5.21
C ASP A 256 -31.43 -3.37 -6.22
N ILE A 257 -30.43 -2.52 -6.04
CA ILE A 257 -29.16 -2.65 -6.78
C ILE A 257 -28.52 -4.00 -6.39
N SER A 258 -28.00 -4.71 -7.39
CA SER A 258 -27.23 -5.96 -7.30
C SER A 258 -25.77 -5.73 -7.72
N ALA A 259 -24.85 -6.65 -7.40
CA ALA A 259 -23.46 -6.52 -7.87
C ALA A 259 -23.39 -6.65 -9.41
N GLU A 260 -24.25 -7.50 -9.96
CA GLU A 260 -24.39 -7.81 -11.37
C GLU A 260 -24.78 -6.58 -12.21
N ASP A 261 -25.44 -5.59 -11.59
CA ASP A 261 -25.78 -4.31 -12.23
C ASP A 261 -24.54 -3.50 -12.64
N PHE A 262 -23.37 -3.79 -12.06
CA PHE A 262 -22.09 -3.16 -12.39
C PHE A 262 -21.18 -4.07 -13.23
N MET A 263 -21.57 -5.31 -13.51
CA MET A 263 -20.72 -6.31 -14.17
C MET A 263 -20.94 -6.33 -15.69
N ALA A 264 -20.67 -5.21 -16.37
CA ALA A 264 -20.68 -5.17 -17.84
C ALA A 264 -19.57 -6.06 -18.42
N PRO A 265 -19.82 -6.89 -19.46
CA PRO A 265 -18.85 -7.89 -19.92
C PRO A 265 -17.46 -7.35 -20.30
N ASP A 266 -17.40 -6.15 -20.89
CA ASP A 266 -16.16 -5.46 -21.23
C ASP A 266 -15.36 -5.05 -19.99
N LEU A 267 -16.03 -4.49 -18.98
CA LEU A 267 -15.40 -4.09 -17.72
C LEU A 267 -14.98 -5.29 -16.87
N VAL A 268 -15.78 -6.36 -16.86
CA VAL A 268 -15.42 -7.64 -16.22
C VAL A 268 -14.13 -8.17 -16.81
N ALA A 269 -14.05 -8.27 -18.15
CA ALA A 269 -12.84 -8.75 -18.82
C ALA A 269 -11.61 -7.84 -18.57
N ALA A 270 -11.80 -6.53 -18.46
CA ALA A 270 -10.74 -5.60 -18.13
C ALA A 270 -10.21 -5.82 -16.70
N LEU A 271 -11.12 -5.95 -15.73
CA LEU A 271 -10.79 -6.21 -14.33
C LEU A 271 -10.15 -7.60 -14.14
N GLU A 272 -10.66 -8.64 -14.79
CA GLU A 272 -10.07 -9.98 -14.75
C GLU A 272 -8.64 -10.00 -15.29
N ARG A 273 -8.36 -9.23 -16.35
CA ARG A 273 -6.99 -9.08 -16.88
C ARG A 273 -6.09 -8.34 -15.89
N TYR A 274 -6.57 -7.24 -15.31
CA TYR A 274 -5.79 -6.42 -14.39
C TYR A 274 -5.51 -7.15 -13.05
N TYR A 275 -6.51 -7.86 -12.52
CA TYR A 275 -6.44 -8.63 -11.28
C TYR A 275 -6.21 -10.14 -11.54
N GLN A 276 -5.55 -10.51 -12.63
CA GLN A 276 -5.40 -11.90 -13.06
C GLN A 276 -4.74 -12.82 -12.02
N GLU A 277 -3.75 -12.32 -11.27
CA GLU A 277 -3.11 -13.06 -10.17
C GLU A 277 -4.11 -13.33 -9.03
N ASP A 278 -4.93 -12.34 -8.68
CA ASP A 278 -5.97 -12.50 -7.66
C ASP A 278 -7.01 -13.54 -8.09
N ALA A 279 -7.37 -13.58 -9.38
CA ALA A 279 -8.32 -14.54 -9.91
C ALA A 279 -7.79 -15.98 -9.84
N VAL A 280 -6.48 -16.19 -9.99
CA VAL A 280 -5.84 -17.50 -9.76
C VAL A 280 -5.94 -17.87 -8.28
N ILE A 281 -5.49 -16.99 -7.38
CA ILE A 281 -5.50 -17.23 -5.93
C ILE A 281 -6.92 -17.54 -5.44
N TYR A 282 -7.92 -16.80 -5.93
CA TYR A 282 -9.31 -17.02 -5.54
C TYR A 282 -9.84 -18.39 -6.00
N ARG A 283 -9.55 -18.83 -7.24
CA ARG A 283 -9.95 -20.18 -7.70
C ARG A 283 -9.27 -21.29 -6.90
N ASP A 284 -8.00 -21.11 -6.59
CA ASP A 284 -7.25 -22.08 -5.78
C ASP A 284 -7.81 -22.11 -4.36
N ALA A 285 -8.12 -20.95 -3.77
CA ALA A 285 -8.76 -20.84 -2.46
C ALA A 285 -10.15 -21.48 -2.40
N GLN A 286 -10.92 -21.45 -3.49
CA GLN A 286 -12.19 -22.19 -3.60
C GLN A 286 -12.00 -23.72 -3.54
N SER A 287 -10.80 -24.20 -3.88
CA SER A 287 -10.46 -25.63 -3.86
C SER A 287 -9.71 -26.06 -2.60
N GLY A 288 -9.54 -25.16 -1.62
CA GLY A 288 -8.79 -25.41 -0.38
C GLY A 288 -7.29 -25.14 -0.55
N LEU A 289 -6.92 -23.87 -0.75
CA LEU A 289 -5.52 -23.45 -0.89
C LEU A 289 -4.82 -23.46 0.48
N GLU A 290 -4.02 -24.51 0.70
CA GLU A 290 -3.11 -24.66 1.83
C GLU A 290 -1.66 -24.44 1.38
N ASP A 291 -0.78 -24.13 2.34
CA ASP A 291 0.66 -23.96 2.11
C ASP A 291 0.97 -22.97 0.95
N TYR A 292 0.29 -21.83 1.00
CA TYR A 292 0.46 -20.79 0.00
C TYR A 292 1.76 -20.04 0.26
N ALA A 293 2.83 -20.56 -0.32
CA ALA A 293 4.13 -19.93 -0.34
C ALA A 293 4.20 -18.90 -1.46
N HIS A 294 4.72 -17.73 -1.14
CA HIS A 294 5.21 -16.82 -2.15
C HIS A 294 6.69 -17.10 -2.39
N SER A 295 7.18 -16.81 -3.60
CA SER A 295 8.62 -16.62 -3.83
C SER A 295 9.06 -15.33 -3.14
N VAL A 296 8.99 -15.32 -1.82
CA VAL A 296 9.45 -14.24 -0.98
C VAL A 296 10.93 -14.48 -0.78
N VAL A 297 11.73 -13.82 -1.60
CA VAL A 297 13.09 -13.47 -1.16
C VAL A 297 12.92 -12.31 -0.20
N LEU A 298 12.41 -12.59 1.00
CA LEU A 298 12.79 -11.79 2.15
C LEU A 298 14.31 -12.03 2.31
N PRO A 299 15.11 -10.99 2.57
CA PRO A 299 16.41 -11.16 3.19
C PRO A 299 16.33 -12.28 4.23
N SER A 300 17.15 -13.32 4.15
CA SER A 300 17.40 -14.12 5.35
C SER A 300 18.00 -13.15 6.35
N ILE A 301 17.22 -12.68 7.32
CA ILE A 301 17.72 -11.74 8.33
C ILE A 301 18.62 -12.49 9.34
N ALA A 302 18.70 -13.83 9.27
CA ALA A 302 19.63 -14.64 10.05
C ALA A 302 20.60 -15.45 9.17
N GLY A 303 21.90 -15.14 9.29
CA GLY A 303 22.97 -16.14 9.21
C GLY A 303 23.77 -16.23 7.91
N ASP A 304 24.67 -15.28 7.65
CA ASP A 304 26.11 -15.56 7.48
C ASP A 304 26.87 -14.23 7.43
N THR A 305 27.51 -13.83 8.53
CA THR A 305 28.21 -12.53 8.66
C THR A 305 29.55 -12.47 7.93
N ASP A 306 29.96 -13.53 7.21
CA ASP A 306 31.24 -13.60 6.51
C ASP A 306 31.15 -14.13 5.06
N ALA A 307 29.95 -14.36 4.53
CA ALA A 307 29.80 -14.69 3.11
C ALA A 307 29.76 -13.39 2.28
N PRO A 308 30.72 -13.14 1.37
CA PRO A 308 30.61 -12.00 0.46
C PRO A 308 29.31 -12.17 -0.34
N LEU A 309 28.39 -11.19 -0.22
CA LEU A 309 27.13 -11.13 -0.97
C LEU A 309 27.40 -11.35 -2.46
N ARG A 310 27.20 -12.57 -2.95
CA ARG A 310 27.46 -12.93 -4.34
C ARG A 310 26.23 -12.58 -5.17
N GLY A 311 26.19 -11.35 -5.67
CA GLY A 311 25.35 -10.98 -6.80
C GLY A 311 24.66 -9.62 -6.70
N ALA A 312 24.67 -8.91 -7.81
CA ALA A 312 24.03 -7.61 -8.04
C ALA A 312 22.55 -7.53 -7.64
N ASN A 313 21.77 -8.59 -7.89
CA ASN A 313 20.34 -8.67 -7.56
C ASN A 313 20.06 -8.76 -6.06
N GLN A 314 21.04 -9.13 -5.25
CA GLN A 314 20.89 -9.12 -3.81
C GLN A 314 20.94 -7.68 -3.31
N ILE A 315 22.04 -6.96 -3.52
CA ILE A 315 22.29 -5.63 -2.92
C ILE A 315 21.14 -4.62 -3.17
N ALA A 316 20.58 -4.54 -4.38
CA ALA A 316 19.49 -3.62 -4.70
C ALA A 316 18.17 -3.91 -3.94
N ARG A 317 17.96 -5.14 -3.46
CA ARG A 317 16.78 -5.55 -2.69
C ARG A 317 16.87 -5.28 -1.19
N PHE A 318 18.07 -4.99 -0.65
CA PHE A 318 18.29 -4.77 0.80
C PHE A 318 18.36 -3.30 1.20
N VAL A 319 18.42 -2.38 0.24
CA VAL A 319 18.45 -0.94 0.53
C VAL A 319 17.07 -0.34 0.29
N ASN A 320 16.34 -0.09 1.38
CA ASN A 320 15.17 0.79 1.35
C ASN A 320 15.65 2.22 1.15
N LEU A 321 15.98 2.57 -0.09
CA LEU A 321 16.40 3.92 -0.48
C LEU A 321 15.18 4.82 -0.50
N TYR A 322 15.01 5.64 0.54
CA TYR A 322 14.08 6.76 0.49
C TYR A 322 14.82 7.98 -0.03
N SER A 323 14.34 8.53 -1.14
CA SER A 323 14.85 9.78 -1.69
C SER A 323 13.83 10.90 -1.53
N LYS A 324 14.24 12.02 -0.92
CA LYS A 324 13.48 13.27 -0.94
C LYS A 324 14.29 14.30 -1.74
N GLY A 325 13.75 14.72 -2.87
CA GLY A 325 14.36 15.72 -3.75
C GLY A 325 13.76 17.10 -3.51
N PHE A 326 14.60 18.14 -3.41
CA PHE A 326 14.18 19.54 -3.51
C PHE A 326 14.91 20.20 -4.67
N PHE A 327 14.17 20.93 -5.51
CA PHE A 327 14.74 21.75 -6.58
C PHE A 327 14.63 23.23 -6.19
N ALA A 328 15.76 23.92 -6.13
CA ALA A 328 15.83 25.34 -5.85
C ALA A 328 16.58 26.05 -6.97
N LEU A 329 16.09 27.22 -7.39
CA LEU A 329 16.79 28.14 -8.28
C LEU A 329 17.36 29.28 -7.44
N ASP A 330 18.62 29.63 -7.64
CA ASP A 330 19.19 30.87 -7.09
C ASP A 330 18.78 32.10 -7.91
N GLU A 331 19.15 33.30 -7.44
CA GLU A 331 18.79 34.57 -8.08
C GLU A 331 19.41 34.75 -9.47
N ASP A 332 20.47 34.00 -9.80
CA ASP A 332 21.16 34.01 -11.09
C ASP A 332 20.61 32.94 -12.07
N GLY A 333 19.62 32.16 -11.64
CA GLY A 333 18.97 31.12 -12.43
C GLY A 333 19.73 29.79 -12.48
N ASN A 334 20.70 29.57 -11.59
CA ASN A 334 21.31 28.27 -11.40
C ASN A 334 20.38 27.40 -10.54
N GLY A 335 20.22 26.14 -10.91
CA GLY A 335 19.40 25.19 -10.16
C GLY A 335 20.24 24.22 -9.36
N SER A 336 19.86 23.98 -8.11
CA SER A 336 20.35 22.86 -7.31
C SER A 336 19.25 21.82 -7.13
N ILE A 337 19.60 20.54 -7.33
CA ILE A 337 18.81 19.40 -6.87
C ILE A 337 19.50 18.84 -5.64
N SER A 338 18.88 18.94 -4.48
CA SER A 338 19.33 18.26 -3.26
C SER A 338 18.56 16.94 -3.14
N VAL A 339 19.26 15.81 -3.17
CA VAL A 339 18.69 14.48 -2.95
C VAL A 339 19.27 13.91 -1.67
N SER A 340 18.40 13.69 -0.67
CA SER A 340 18.76 12.94 0.53
C SER A 340 18.48 11.47 0.29
N VAL A 341 19.51 10.63 0.39
CA VAL A 341 19.36 9.18 0.42
C VAL A 341 19.40 8.71 1.86
N VAL A 342 18.32 8.07 2.30
CA VAL A 342 18.20 7.48 3.63
C VAL A 342 18.26 5.97 3.51
N ASN A 343 19.22 5.34 4.18
CA ASN A 343 19.17 3.91 4.43
C ASN A 343 18.36 3.66 5.70
N THR A 344 17.21 3.00 5.57
CA THR A 344 16.35 2.65 6.72
C THR A 344 16.54 1.22 7.22
N SER A 345 17.50 0.46 6.67
CA SER A 345 17.84 -0.85 7.23
C SER A 345 18.55 -0.68 8.57
N ALA A 346 18.11 -1.39 9.61
CA ALA A 346 18.80 -1.46 10.90
C ALA A 346 20.18 -2.15 10.84
N TYR A 347 20.55 -2.70 9.67
CA TYR A 347 21.81 -3.41 9.45
C TYR A 347 22.90 -2.50 8.87
N ALA A 348 24.13 -2.75 9.32
CA ALA A 348 25.34 -2.00 9.02
C ALA A 348 25.78 -2.15 7.55
N LEU A 349 25.12 -1.45 6.64
CA LEU A 349 25.74 -1.05 5.39
C LEU A 349 26.70 0.10 5.74
N ASP A 350 27.99 -0.18 5.86
CA ASP A 350 28.98 0.89 6.00
C ASP A 350 28.99 1.71 4.69
N PHE A 351 28.72 3.01 4.78
CA PHE A 351 28.65 3.95 3.65
C PHE A 351 30.00 4.07 2.92
N THR A 352 31.06 3.44 3.42
CA THR A 352 32.30 3.19 2.65
C THR A 352 32.03 2.43 1.35
N THR A 353 31.04 1.55 1.29
CA THR A 353 30.65 0.83 0.05
C THR A 353 29.92 1.74 -0.95
N LEU A 354 29.24 2.79 -0.47
CA LEU A 354 28.55 3.79 -1.30
C LEU A 354 29.51 4.83 -1.90
N SER A 355 30.74 4.95 -1.40
CA SER A 355 31.78 5.78 -2.02
C SER A 355 32.17 5.33 -3.43
N ALA A 356 31.81 4.09 -3.81
CA ALA A 356 31.95 3.53 -5.15
C ALA A 356 30.68 3.67 -6.02
N CYS A 357 29.69 4.47 -5.60
CA CYS A 357 28.47 4.72 -6.36
C CYS A 357 28.50 6.10 -7.02
N ALA A 358 27.87 6.21 -8.18
CA ALA A 358 27.70 7.46 -8.90
C ALA A 358 26.21 7.72 -9.16
N PHE A 359 25.77 8.94 -8.92
CA PHE A 359 24.49 9.39 -9.44
C PHE A 359 24.61 9.76 -10.89
N ILE A 360 23.64 9.34 -11.69
CA ILE A 360 23.50 9.68 -13.09
C ILE A 360 22.20 10.43 -13.24
N VAL A 361 22.29 11.67 -13.70
CA VAL A 361 21.14 12.52 -13.96
C VAL A 361 20.92 12.60 -15.47
N GLU A 362 19.73 12.20 -15.91
CA GLU A 362 19.27 12.37 -17.29
C GLU A 362 18.17 13.43 -17.34
N PHE A 363 18.38 14.46 -18.17
CA PHE A 363 17.38 15.49 -18.42
C PHE A 363 16.52 15.10 -19.59
N LYS A 364 15.22 15.35 -19.53
CA LYS A 364 14.29 15.09 -20.63
C LYS A 364 13.44 16.31 -20.95
N ASP A 365 13.18 16.53 -22.23
CA ASP A 365 12.23 17.56 -22.68
C ASP A 365 10.78 17.14 -22.41
N ILE A 366 9.80 17.95 -22.82
CA ILE A 366 8.37 17.67 -22.60
C ILE A 366 7.84 16.47 -23.39
N GLU A 367 8.56 16.06 -24.44
CA GLU A 367 8.26 14.89 -25.26
C GLU A 367 8.98 13.63 -24.76
N GLY A 368 9.83 13.76 -23.73
CA GLY A 368 10.58 12.67 -23.11
C GLY A 368 11.94 12.39 -23.75
N SER A 369 12.40 13.21 -24.69
CA SER A 369 13.71 13.06 -25.35
C SER A 369 14.84 13.49 -24.41
N VAL A 370 15.91 12.70 -24.37
CA VAL A 370 17.07 12.98 -23.50
C VAL A 370 17.83 14.21 -24.00
N LEU A 371 17.98 15.19 -23.11
CA LEU A 371 18.70 16.44 -23.34
C LEU A 371 20.15 16.30 -22.89
N GLY A 372 21.05 16.14 -23.86
CA GLY A 372 22.50 16.09 -23.64
C GLY A 372 23.00 14.78 -23.00
N PRO A 373 24.32 14.68 -22.74
CA PRO A 373 24.91 13.51 -22.09
C PRO A 373 24.54 13.45 -20.60
N PRO A 374 24.39 12.25 -20.01
CA PRO A 374 24.07 12.10 -18.59
C PRO A 374 25.15 12.71 -17.70
N VAL A 375 24.73 13.48 -16.69
CA VAL A 375 25.66 14.09 -15.72
C VAL A 375 25.95 13.06 -14.63
N THR A 376 27.22 12.73 -14.42
CA THR A 376 27.65 11.75 -13.42
C THR A 376 28.30 12.45 -12.23
N HIS A 377 27.76 12.26 -11.02
CA HIS A 377 28.36 12.78 -9.77
C HIS A 377 28.78 11.63 -8.87
N ALA A 378 30.04 11.62 -8.46
CA ALA A 378 30.55 10.69 -7.46
C ALA A 378 30.02 11.06 -6.07
N LEU A 379 29.61 10.07 -5.29
CA LEU A 379 29.25 10.26 -3.88
C LEU A 379 30.50 10.59 -3.06
N ALA A 380 30.63 11.83 -2.61
CA ALA A 380 31.54 12.21 -1.54
C ALA A 380 30.69 12.52 -0.29
N PRO A 381 30.30 11.52 0.51
CA PRO A 381 29.28 11.74 1.52
C PRO A 381 29.85 12.48 2.73
N GLU A 382 29.28 13.63 3.07
CA GLU A 382 29.15 14.00 4.49
C GLU A 382 28.10 13.07 5.10
N ILE A 383 28.56 11.99 5.75
CA ILE A 383 27.68 11.02 6.39
C ILE A 383 27.14 11.62 7.68
N ILE A 384 25.86 11.99 7.69
CA ILE A 384 25.18 12.42 8.92
C ILE A 384 24.60 11.17 9.59
N ARG A 385 25.11 10.83 10.78
CA ARG A 385 24.54 9.78 11.64
C ARG A 385 23.60 10.41 12.65
N ALA A 386 22.31 10.13 12.56
CA ALA A 386 21.31 10.60 13.52
C ALA A 386 20.29 9.50 13.81
N HIS A 387 20.03 9.23 15.09
CA HIS A 387 18.96 8.32 15.53
C HIS A 387 19.02 6.91 14.91
N GLY A 388 20.22 6.34 14.76
CA GLY A 388 20.42 5.00 14.16
C GLY A 388 20.27 4.94 12.64
N MET A 389 19.97 6.07 11.98
CA MET A 389 19.91 6.19 10.52
C MET A 389 21.21 6.79 9.98
N GLN A 390 21.56 6.40 8.76
CA GLN A 390 22.64 7.01 7.99
C GLN A 390 22.03 7.75 6.80
N MET A 391 22.33 9.05 6.70
CA MET A 391 21.89 9.91 5.61
C MET A 391 23.08 10.41 4.80
N ALA A 392 22.95 10.38 3.48
CA ALA A 392 23.84 11.09 2.57
C ALA A 392 23.03 12.15 1.81
N ASN A 393 23.50 13.39 1.84
CA ASN A 393 22.96 14.46 1.02
C ASN A 393 23.85 14.60 -0.22
N VAL A 394 23.21 14.70 -1.38
CA VAL A 394 23.89 14.99 -2.64
C VAL A 394 23.28 16.25 -3.23
N ASP A 395 24.09 17.30 -3.27
CA ASP A 395 23.75 18.54 -3.95
C ASP A 395 24.30 18.50 -5.36
N LEU A 396 23.39 18.51 -6.34
CA LEU A 396 23.70 18.53 -7.75
C LEU A 396 23.53 19.96 -8.26
N PHE A 397 24.63 20.59 -8.65
CA PHE A 397 24.60 21.89 -9.31
C PHE A 397 24.41 21.71 -10.81
N LEU A 398 23.40 22.38 -11.37
CA LEU A 398 23.00 22.21 -12.76
C LEU A 398 23.27 23.47 -13.58
N GLU A 399 23.78 23.28 -14.79
CA GLU A 399 24.01 24.40 -15.71
C GLU A 399 22.69 25.04 -16.17
N PRO A 400 22.56 26.39 -16.15
CA PRO A 400 21.33 27.10 -16.50
C PRO A 400 20.77 26.80 -17.89
N ALA A 401 21.61 26.38 -18.85
CA ALA A 401 21.18 26.11 -20.23
C ALA A 401 20.33 24.82 -20.35
N LEU A 402 20.65 23.79 -19.56
CA LEU A 402 19.92 22.51 -19.54
C LEU A 402 18.59 22.62 -18.80
N ILE A 403 18.56 23.38 -17.69
CA ILE A 403 17.35 23.61 -16.89
C ILE A 403 16.26 24.30 -17.70
N LYS A 404 16.62 25.26 -18.57
CA LYS A 404 15.64 26.01 -19.38
C LYS A 404 14.94 25.15 -20.45
N GLN A 405 15.50 24.00 -20.81
CA GLN A 405 14.98 23.13 -21.88
C GLN A 405 14.32 21.85 -21.34
N ALA A 406 14.65 21.45 -20.12
CA ALA A 406 14.14 20.23 -19.50
C ALA A 406 12.76 20.43 -18.85
N SER A 407 11.84 19.50 -19.10
CA SER A 407 10.54 19.43 -18.41
C SER A 407 10.60 18.51 -17.18
N THR A 408 11.49 17.51 -17.23
CA THR A 408 11.67 16.49 -16.19
C THR A 408 13.15 16.14 -16.08
N ALA A 409 13.56 15.74 -14.87
CA ALA A 409 14.87 15.13 -14.63
C ALA A 409 14.66 13.73 -14.06
N THR A 410 15.39 12.75 -14.59
CA THR A 410 15.44 11.38 -14.08
C THR A 410 16.77 11.18 -13.38
N LEU A 411 16.74 10.98 -12.07
CA LEU A 411 17.92 10.63 -11.30
C LEU A 411 18.02 9.11 -11.19
N SER A 412 19.20 8.58 -11.47
CA SER A 412 19.52 7.16 -11.48
C SER A 412 20.75 6.91 -10.61
N LEU A 413 20.76 5.85 -9.80
CA LEU A 413 21.95 5.44 -9.06
C LEU A 413 22.68 4.35 -9.86
N ARG A 414 23.98 4.49 -10.10
CA ARG A 414 24.81 3.47 -10.76
C ARG A 414 25.98 3.04 -9.86
N PHE A 415 26.16 1.73 -9.72
CA PHE A 415 27.26 1.11 -8.97
C PHE A 415 28.48 0.90 -9.90
N HIS A 416 29.72 1.18 -9.44
CA HIS A 416 30.92 1.05 -10.29
C HIS A 416 31.37 -0.41 -10.51
N ARG A 417 31.99 -0.59 -11.69
CA ARG A 417 32.44 -1.78 -12.45
C ARG A 417 32.87 -3.11 -11.79
N GLU A 418 33.05 -3.26 -10.48
CA GLU A 418 33.25 -4.60 -9.88
C GLU A 418 31.92 -5.31 -9.56
N PHE A 419 30.82 -4.56 -9.57
CA PHE A 419 29.47 -5.07 -9.42
C PHE A 419 28.67 -4.63 -10.66
N TYR A 420 28.52 -5.52 -11.65
CA TYR A 420 27.63 -5.26 -12.79
C TYR A 420 26.18 -5.28 -12.30
N VAL A 421 25.64 -4.10 -12.01
CA VAL A 421 24.22 -3.84 -11.70
C VAL A 421 23.73 -2.86 -12.77
N GLU A 422 22.99 -3.34 -13.78
CA GLU A 422 22.19 -2.47 -14.65
C GLU A 422 20.77 -2.35 -14.07
N ASP A 423 20.66 -1.80 -12.85
CA ASP A 423 19.37 -1.40 -12.29
C ASP A 423 19.43 0.10 -11.99
N ILE A 424 18.89 0.86 -12.95
CA ILE A 424 18.56 2.26 -12.76
C ILE A 424 17.27 2.30 -11.96
N VAL A 425 17.28 2.86 -10.75
CA VAL A 425 16.03 3.26 -10.08
C VAL A 425 15.72 4.68 -10.54
N PRO A 426 14.78 4.89 -11.49
CA PRO A 426 14.48 6.22 -11.99
C PRO A 426 13.66 6.99 -10.95
N LEU A 427 14.24 8.05 -10.41
CA LEU A 427 13.51 9.05 -9.66
C LEU A 427 13.09 10.17 -10.60
N HIS A 428 11.79 10.27 -10.89
CA HIS A 428 11.24 11.36 -11.69
C HIS A 428 11.02 12.59 -10.82
N VAL A 429 11.79 13.65 -11.06
CA VAL A 429 11.61 14.97 -10.45
C VAL A 429 11.00 15.89 -11.49
N ALA A 430 9.78 16.38 -11.24
CA ALA A 430 9.16 17.40 -12.07
C ALA A 430 9.86 18.74 -11.84
N LEU A 431 10.39 19.35 -12.89
CA LEU A 431 11.05 20.65 -12.83
C LEU A 431 9.97 21.75 -12.91
N ALA A 432 9.66 22.39 -11.78
CA ALA A 432 8.76 23.54 -11.79
C ALA A 432 9.52 24.76 -12.35
N THR A 433 9.35 25.06 -13.63
CA THR A 433 9.79 26.36 -14.18
C THR A 433 8.91 27.45 -13.58
N ARG A 434 9.51 28.33 -12.77
CA ARG A 434 8.88 29.57 -12.35
C ARG A 434 8.64 30.42 -13.60
N VAL A 435 7.41 30.45 -14.10
CA VAL A 435 7.00 31.47 -15.07
C VAL A 435 6.84 32.76 -14.29
N GLU A 436 7.87 33.61 -14.30
CA GLU A 436 7.65 35.00 -13.93
C GLU A 436 6.72 35.66 -14.97
N PRO A 437 5.76 36.49 -14.54
CA PRO A 437 4.87 37.16 -15.47
C PRO A 437 5.68 38.21 -16.24
N SER A 438 5.88 37.99 -17.52
CA SER A 438 6.38 39.01 -18.44
C SER A 438 5.23 39.88 -18.93
N GLY A 439 5.16 41.12 -18.43
CA GLY A 439 4.41 42.23 -19.03
C GLY A 439 3.00 42.43 -18.53
#